data_AF-A0A101E2P2-F1
#
_entry.id   AF-A0A101E2P2-F1
#
_cell.length_a   1.000
_cell.length_b   1.000
_cell.length_c   1.000
_cell.angle_alpha   90.00
_cell.angle_beta   90.00
_cell.angle_gamma   90.00
#
_symmetry.space_group_name_H-M   'P 1'
#
loop_
_entity.id
_entity.type
_entity.pdbx_description
1 polymer ?
#
loop_
_entity_poly.entity_id
_entity_poly.type
_entity_poly.pdbx_seq_one_letter_code
_entity_poly.pdbx_strand_id
1 'polypeptide(L)'
;MKVRTVYWKLDGEWSTLEKFAEISSAYFKTGSTAYWKLLISTQEVQVKRGRPVIIKVRKVELPAKTAVSPLSIQRHALGTVVDVYGERLYRVEEQKNITHVVFLPVEDGTVEIDDLLGVVKVYPMNVAPAENVGVITAPEVAMSLKEQEANLVYVKDDEVVREKRILKEYWYRRWHIGEWYPLIAREEAEVTKGEAVKVRIENLELPENTIPVPMSIMTHALGTVIDIAHMGRPRAVEERKLITHAVFLPAFDGRVEKGDLLGVLNVYYISSGERAARIFQHLTGKVEANHVYWKDGRIRRRSIVVTPFSFRRSSIGRFEPVIAEESVELAEGEVGVVKIRDLEFPSGTITQPLTSFNHAFGSIVDLCAFSPPKMVEEDRVVTHAVVLSPKGGRIEKGDLLGAVAVYNISVLREPEFLISKYRELMIRAEQ
;
A
#
# COMPACT_ATOMS: atom_id res chain seq x y z
N MET A 1 -16.18 19.78 8.50
CA MET A 1 -16.40 20.40 7.18
C MET A 1 -17.32 19.49 6.41
N LYS A 2 -18.39 20.05 5.85
CA LYS A 2 -19.27 19.33 4.95
C LYS A 2 -18.60 19.08 3.60
N VAL A 3 -18.48 17.81 3.21
CA VAL A 3 -17.98 17.41 1.89
C VAL A 3 -18.99 16.48 1.22
N ARG A 4 -18.92 16.42 -0.12
CA ARG A 4 -19.66 15.42 -0.89
C ARG A 4 -18.87 14.11 -0.87
N THR A 5 -19.55 13.01 -0.61
CA THR A 5 -19.01 11.65 -0.66
C THR A 5 -19.75 10.87 -1.73
N VAL A 6 -19.01 10.31 -2.68
CA VAL A 6 -19.53 9.47 -3.76
C VAL A 6 -18.91 8.09 -3.63
N TYR A 7 -19.74 7.06 -3.52
CA TYR A 7 -19.27 5.68 -3.33
C TYR A 7 -20.15 4.69 -4.08
N TRP A 8 -19.60 3.51 -4.37
CA TRP A 8 -20.37 2.42 -4.95
C TRP A 8 -21.28 1.77 -3.90
N LYS A 9 -22.55 1.59 -4.25
CA LYS A 9 -23.44 0.62 -3.62
C LYS A 9 -23.49 -0.62 -4.49
N LEU A 10 -23.26 -1.76 -3.86
CA LEU A 10 -23.23 -3.08 -4.46
C LEU A 10 -24.40 -3.90 -3.92
N ASP A 11 -25.54 -3.80 -4.60
CA ASP A 11 -26.81 -4.46 -4.23
C ASP A 11 -27.46 -5.01 -5.51
N GLY A 12 -26.90 -6.11 -6.02
CA GLY A 12 -27.25 -6.68 -7.33
C GLY A 12 -26.50 -6.03 -8.49
N GLU A 13 -26.57 -4.70 -8.62
CA GLU A 13 -25.89 -3.92 -9.67
C GLU A 13 -25.02 -2.80 -9.08
N TRP A 14 -24.01 -2.38 -9.85
CA TRP A 14 -23.14 -1.26 -9.49
C TRP A 14 -23.89 0.05 -9.67
N SER A 15 -24.15 0.76 -8.58
CA SER A 15 -24.73 2.10 -8.61
C SER A 15 -23.94 3.06 -7.72
N THR A 16 -23.86 4.32 -8.11
CA THR A 16 -23.25 5.35 -7.29
C THR A 16 -24.27 5.92 -6.31
N LEU A 17 -23.86 6.09 -5.06
CA LEU A 17 -24.61 6.86 -4.08
C LEU A 17 -23.82 8.10 -3.71
N GLU A 18 -24.57 9.19 -3.56
CA GLU A 18 -24.04 10.47 -3.15
C GLU A 18 -24.62 10.85 -1.79
N LYS A 19 -23.74 11.33 -0.91
CA LYS A 19 -24.12 11.88 0.39
C LYS A 19 -23.28 13.10 0.70
N PHE A 20 -23.78 13.94 1.60
CA PHE A 20 -22.96 14.96 2.23
C PHE A 20 -22.66 14.53 3.66
N ALA A 21 -21.39 14.58 4.04
CA ALA A 21 -20.94 14.22 5.38
C ALA A 21 -20.12 15.35 5.98
N GLU A 22 -20.33 15.60 7.27
CA GLU A 22 -19.36 16.36 8.07
C GLU A 22 -18.15 15.47 8.32
N ILE A 23 -17.00 15.89 7.81
CA ILE A 23 -15.72 15.23 8.03
C ILE A 23 -14.75 16.12 8.80
N SER A 24 -13.94 15.49 9.62
CA SER A 24 -12.80 16.08 10.32
C SER A 24 -11.68 15.05 10.38
N SER A 25 -10.45 15.51 10.62
CA SER A 25 -9.34 14.60 10.88
C SER A 25 -9.65 13.80 12.15
N ALA A 26 -9.48 12.49 12.07
CA ALA A 26 -9.70 11.56 13.17
C ALA A 26 -8.37 10.94 13.58
N TYR A 27 -8.13 10.80 14.87
CA TYR A 27 -6.94 10.15 15.38
C TYR A 27 -7.24 8.68 15.64
N PHE A 28 -6.23 7.85 15.48
CA PHE A 28 -6.35 6.43 15.70
C PHE A 28 -5.19 5.89 16.52
N LYS A 29 -5.43 4.78 17.21
CA LYS A 29 -4.38 3.97 17.83
C LYS A 29 -4.53 2.54 17.41
N THR A 30 -3.49 2.04 16.75
CA THR A 30 -3.46 0.71 16.20
C THR A 30 -3.12 -0.31 17.28
N GLY A 31 -3.69 -1.52 17.21
CA GLY A 31 -3.31 -2.63 18.10
C GLY A 31 -1.85 -3.07 17.93
N SER A 32 -1.33 -3.89 18.83
CA SER A 32 0.00 -4.50 18.65
C SER A 32 -0.01 -5.64 17.62
N THR A 33 -1.19 -6.15 17.26
CA THR A 33 -1.38 -7.22 16.30
C THR A 33 -2.03 -6.73 15.01
N ALA A 34 -1.79 -7.48 13.94
CA ALA A 34 -2.44 -7.36 12.65
C ALA A 34 -2.56 -8.75 12.04
N TYR A 35 -3.44 -8.91 11.06
CA TYR A 35 -3.64 -10.20 10.41
C TYR A 35 -3.97 -10.05 8.93
N TRP A 36 -3.94 -11.15 8.21
CA TRP A 36 -4.22 -11.23 6.79
C TRP A 36 -5.55 -11.90 6.55
N LYS A 37 -6.27 -11.40 5.55
CA LYS A 37 -7.41 -12.08 4.95
C LYS A 37 -7.09 -12.38 3.49
N LEU A 38 -7.55 -13.54 3.03
CA LEU A 38 -7.33 -14.00 1.66
C LEU A 38 -8.37 -13.37 0.73
N LEU A 39 -7.93 -12.91 -0.45
CA LEU A 39 -8.79 -12.37 -1.50
C LEU A 39 -8.84 -13.40 -2.63
N ILE A 40 -9.87 -14.25 -2.62
CA ILE A 40 -9.99 -15.40 -3.52
C ILE A 40 -11.13 -15.16 -4.50
N SER A 41 -10.87 -15.28 -5.80
CA SER A 41 -11.86 -15.05 -6.86
C SER A 41 -13.04 -16.01 -6.76
N THR A 42 -14.24 -15.53 -7.06
CA THR A 42 -15.45 -16.35 -7.22
C THR A 42 -15.95 -16.40 -8.65
N GLN A 43 -15.18 -15.87 -9.61
CA GLN A 43 -15.58 -15.75 -11.00
C GLN A 43 -14.37 -15.84 -11.93
N GLU A 44 -14.62 -16.25 -13.16
CA GLU A 44 -13.64 -16.17 -14.23
C GLU A 44 -13.68 -14.78 -14.87
N VAL A 45 -12.52 -14.17 -15.10
CA VAL A 45 -12.41 -12.83 -15.70
C VAL A 45 -11.22 -12.78 -16.65
N GLN A 46 -11.47 -12.38 -17.90
CA GLN A 46 -10.42 -12.01 -18.84
C GLN A 46 -9.81 -10.68 -18.44
N VAL A 47 -8.50 -10.65 -18.25
CA VAL A 47 -7.76 -9.46 -17.85
C VAL A 47 -6.79 -9.02 -18.94
N LYS A 48 -6.64 -7.70 -19.08
CA LYS A 48 -5.69 -7.09 -20.00
C LYS A 48 -4.76 -6.17 -19.23
N ARG A 49 -3.46 -6.22 -19.54
CA ARG A 49 -2.44 -5.38 -18.95
C ARG A 49 -2.86 -3.91 -18.96
N GLY A 50 -2.65 -3.23 -17.82
CA GLY A 50 -2.96 -1.81 -17.64
C GLY A 50 -4.45 -1.48 -17.51
N ARG A 51 -5.36 -2.45 -17.70
CA ARG A 51 -6.80 -2.23 -17.55
C ARG A 51 -7.28 -2.78 -16.21
N PRO A 52 -7.49 -1.94 -15.18
CA PRO A 52 -8.01 -2.42 -13.91
C PRO A 52 -9.38 -3.06 -14.10
N VAL A 53 -9.61 -4.15 -13.38
CA VAL A 53 -10.88 -4.87 -13.40
C VAL A 53 -11.35 -5.06 -11.97
N ILE A 54 -12.66 -4.87 -11.76
CA ILE A 54 -13.26 -5.18 -10.47
C ILE A 54 -13.66 -6.66 -10.46
N ILE A 55 -13.08 -7.43 -9.54
CA ILE A 55 -13.28 -8.87 -9.45
C ILE A 55 -13.99 -9.20 -8.15
N LYS A 56 -15.07 -9.99 -8.24
CA LYS A 56 -15.79 -10.50 -7.08
C LYS A 56 -14.94 -11.56 -6.37
N VAL A 57 -14.84 -11.44 -5.05
CA VAL A 57 -14.11 -12.36 -4.19
C VAL A 57 -15.03 -12.99 -3.14
N ARG A 58 -14.57 -14.10 -2.55
CA ARG A 58 -15.25 -14.72 -1.40
C ARG A 58 -15.40 -13.68 -0.31
N LYS A 59 -16.60 -13.57 0.27
CA LYS A 59 -16.91 -12.55 1.28
C LYS A 59 -15.96 -12.67 2.47
N VAL A 60 -15.24 -11.58 2.75
CA VAL A 60 -14.34 -11.45 3.90
C VAL A 60 -15.02 -10.59 4.94
N GLU A 61 -15.36 -11.18 6.09
CA GLU A 61 -15.89 -10.42 7.23
C GLU A 61 -14.77 -9.76 8.01
N LEU A 62 -14.98 -8.50 8.37
CA LEU A 62 -14.05 -7.68 9.14
C LEU A 62 -14.78 -7.11 10.36
N PRO A 63 -14.18 -7.22 11.56
CA PRO A 63 -14.78 -6.62 12.74
C PRO A 63 -14.78 -5.09 12.63
N ALA A 64 -15.65 -4.48 13.43
CA ALA A 64 -15.61 -3.05 13.70
C ALA A 64 -14.21 -2.61 14.11
N LYS A 65 -13.92 -1.32 13.91
CA LYS A 65 -12.67 -0.69 14.37
C LYS A 65 -11.44 -1.31 13.72
N THR A 66 -11.51 -1.51 12.40
CA THR A 66 -10.41 -1.99 11.57
C THR A 66 -10.19 -1.09 10.36
N ALA A 67 -8.95 -0.94 9.92
CA ALA A 67 -8.62 -0.45 8.58
C ALA A 67 -7.89 -1.54 7.81
N VAL A 68 -7.88 -1.42 6.48
CA VAL A 68 -7.30 -2.42 5.59
C VAL A 68 -6.34 -1.80 4.60
N SER A 69 -5.39 -2.60 4.13
CA SER A 69 -4.56 -2.29 2.96
C SER A 69 -4.08 -3.56 2.29
N PRO A 70 -4.01 -3.63 0.94
CA PRO A 70 -3.39 -4.71 0.23
C PRO A 70 -1.95 -4.96 0.71
N LEU A 71 -1.54 -6.21 0.71
CA LEU A 71 -0.14 -6.55 0.90
C LEU A 71 0.63 -6.21 -0.38
N SER A 72 1.64 -5.37 -0.24
CA SER A 72 2.48 -4.90 -1.34
C SER A 72 3.66 -5.85 -1.55
N ILE A 73 3.31 -7.11 -1.81
CA ILE A 73 4.17 -8.07 -2.51
C ILE A 73 3.26 -8.95 -3.36
N GLN A 74 3.51 -8.97 -4.66
CA GLN A 74 2.63 -9.58 -5.66
C GLN A 74 2.33 -11.04 -5.32
N ARG A 75 1.04 -11.38 -5.27
CA ARG A 75 0.55 -12.74 -4.93
C ARG A 75 -0.09 -13.48 -6.10
N HIS A 76 -0.22 -12.83 -7.25
CA HIS A 76 -0.86 -13.37 -8.44
C HIS A 76 0.00 -13.09 -9.68
N ALA A 77 0.24 -14.10 -10.52
CA ALA A 77 1.07 -13.98 -11.73
C ALA A 77 0.70 -12.79 -12.64
N LEU A 78 -0.61 -12.61 -12.86
CA LEU A 78 -1.15 -11.64 -13.81
C LEU A 78 -1.23 -10.19 -13.32
N GLY A 79 -1.08 -9.91 -12.02
CA GLY A 79 -1.35 -8.56 -11.51
C GLY A 79 -1.34 -8.40 -10.00
N THR A 80 -1.81 -7.25 -9.54
CA THR A 80 -1.86 -6.87 -8.12
C THR A 80 -3.22 -6.31 -7.72
N VAL A 81 -3.55 -6.40 -6.43
CA VAL A 81 -4.74 -5.77 -5.85
C VAL A 81 -4.35 -4.38 -5.36
N VAL A 82 -4.99 -3.35 -5.91
CA VAL A 82 -4.72 -1.94 -5.56
C VAL A 82 -5.76 -1.35 -4.59
N ASP A 83 -6.97 -1.89 -4.58
CA ASP A 83 -8.04 -1.47 -3.67
C ASP A 83 -9.04 -2.61 -3.43
N VAL A 84 -9.90 -2.45 -2.43
CA VAL A 84 -10.93 -3.42 -2.04
C VAL A 84 -12.25 -2.71 -1.73
N TYR A 85 -13.38 -3.33 -2.09
CA TYR A 85 -14.71 -2.79 -1.81
C TYR A 85 -15.59 -3.81 -1.07
N GLY A 86 -16.42 -3.29 -0.18
CA GLY A 86 -17.52 -4.03 0.43
C GLY A 86 -18.85 -3.79 -0.28
N GLU A 87 -19.95 -4.29 0.28
CA GLU A 87 -21.31 -4.09 -0.27
C GLU A 87 -21.76 -2.60 -0.26
N ARG A 88 -21.12 -1.78 0.59
CA ARG A 88 -21.32 -0.33 0.69
C ARG A 88 -20.09 0.33 1.30
N LEU A 89 -20.13 1.66 1.41
CA LEU A 89 -19.22 2.40 2.29
C LEU A 89 -19.57 2.13 3.77
N TYR A 90 -18.55 1.77 4.55
CA TYR A 90 -18.65 1.55 6.00
C TYR A 90 -17.86 2.61 6.73
N ARG A 91 -18.34 3.05 7.90
CA ARG A 91 -17.50 3.77 8.85
C ARG A 91 -16.50 2.81 9.50
N VAL A 92 -15.43 3.37 10.05
CA VAL A 92 -14.39 2.55 10.69
C VAL A 92 -14.94 1.78 11.90
N GLU A 93 -15.91 2.35 12.62
CA GLU A 93 -16.57 1.81 13.80
C GLU A 93 -17.58 0.70 13.50
N GLU A 94 -17.94 0.48 12.23
CA GLU A 94 -18.90 -0.54 11.83
C GLU A 94 -18.21 -1.87 11.49
N GLN A 95 -18.89 -2.97 11.78
CA GLN A 95 -18.58 -4.25 11.14
C GLN A 95 -18.78 -4.12 9.63
N LYS A 96 -17.87 -4.69 8.87
CA LYS A 96 -17.79 -4.49 7.42
C LYS A 96 -17.38 -5.77 6.72
N ASN A 97 -17.51 -5.77 5.41
CA ASN A 97 -17.04 -6.86 4.58
C ASN A 97 -16.25 -6.35 3.38
N ILE A 98 -15.48 -7.26 2.78
CA ILE A 98 -14.90 -7.11 1.45
C ILE A 98 -15.55 -8.17 0.56
N THR A 99 -16.08 -7.74 -0.57
CA THR A 99 -16.72 -8.60 -1.59
C THR A 99 -16.11 -8.43 -2.97
N HIS A 100 -15.36 -7.35 -3.20
CA HIS A 100 -14.72 -7.08 -4.49
C HIS A 100 -13.32 -6.53 -4.29
N VAL A 101 -12.48 -6.71 -5.30
CA VAL A 101 -11.14 -6.12 -5.37
C VAL A 101 -11.00 -5.33 -6.67
N VAL A 102 -10.24 -4.25 -6.64
CA VAL A 102 -9.70 -3.63 -7.85
C VAL A 102 -8.39 -4.35 -8.15
N PHE A 103 -8.41 -5.18 -9.18
CA PHE A 103 -7.23 -5.90 -9.65
C PHE A 103 -6.64 -5.14 -10.84
N LEU A 104 -5.35 -4.79 -10.76
CA LEU A 104 -4.62 -4.13 -11.83
C LEU A 104 -3.68 -5.14 -12.50
N PRO A 105 -4.00 -5.57 -13.74
CA PRO A 105 -3.18 -6.55 -14.45
C PRO A 105 -1.88 -5.93 -14.95
N VAL A 106 -0.79 -6.67 -14.79
CA VAL A 106 0.54 -6.38 -15.38
C VAL A 106 0.85 -7.30 -16.56
N GLU A 107 0.03 -8.34 -16.76
CA GLU A 107 0.06 -9.24 -17.91
C GLU A 107 -1.38 -9.49 -18.38
N ASP A 108 -1.53 -9.89 -19.65
CA ASP A 108 -2.78 -10.41 -20.17
C ASP A 108 -3.03 -11.84 -19.67
N GLY A 109 -4.29 -12.24 -19.54
CA GLY A 109 -4.64 -13.63 -19.24
C GLY A 109 -6.03 -13.79 -18.65
N THR A 110 -6.22 -14.92 -17.95
CA THR A 110 -7.49 -15.26 -17.30
C THR A 110 -7.26 -15.37 -15.81
N VAL A 111 -8.04 -14.64 -15.02
CA VAL A 111 -8.26 -14.96 -13.60
C VAL A 111 -9.34 -16.03 -13.53
N GLU A 112 -9.05 -17.15 -12.88
CA GLU A 112 -9.99 -18.27 -12.73
C GLU A 112 -10.73 -18.21 -11.38
N ILE A 113 -11.81 -19.00 -11.27
CA ILE A 113 -12.45 -19.25 -9.99
C ILE A 113 -11.44 -19.89 -9.04
N ASP A 114 -11.49 -19.50 -7.77
CA ASP A 114 -10.59 -19.96 -6.71
C ASP A 114 -9.14 -19.45 -6.79
N ASP A 115 -8.79 -18.60 -7.76
CA ASP A 115 -7.48 -17.94 -7.80
C ASP A 115 -7.30 -16.97 -6.62
N LEU A 116 -6.16 -17.07 -5.92
CA LEU A 116 -5.74 -16.09 -4.92
C LEU A 116 -5.26 -14.81 -5.61
N LEU A 117 -6.08 -13.76 -5.61
CA LEU A 117 -5.77 -12.47 -6.23
C LEU A 117 -4.76 -11.67 -5.38
N GLY A 118 -4.83 -11.84 -4.06
CA GLY A 118 -4.06 -11.05 -3.12
C GLY A 118 -4.35 -11.42 -1.68
N VAL A 119 -3.70 -10.71 -0.77
CA VAL A 119 -4.05 -10.73 0.64
C VAL A 119 -4.22 -9.30 1.13
N VAL A 120 -5.17 -9.09 2.03
CA VAL A 120 -5.40 -7.79 2.66
C VAL A 120 -4.91 -7.82 4.10
N LYS A 121 -4.09 -6.85 4.47
CA LYS A 121 -3.64 -6.62 5.84
C LYS A 121 -4.77 -5.91 6.59
N VAL A 122 -5.19 -6.49 7.70
CA VAL A 122 -6.22 -5.94 8.60
C VAL A 122 -5.55 -5.40 9.85
N TYR A 123 -5.82 -4.13 10.14
CA TYR A 123 -5.28 -3.42 11.27
C TYR A 123 -6.41 -3.07 12.24
N PRO A 124 -6.54 -3.77 13.37
CA PRO A 124 -7.31 -3.30 14.51
C PRO A 124 -6.86 -1.90 14.92
N MET A 125 -7.82 -0.99 15.13
CA MET A 125 -7.58 0.34 15.70
C MET A 125 -8.81 0.96 16.35
N ASN A 126 -8.63 1.59 17.50
CA ASN A 126 -9.62 2.54 18.00
C ASN A 126 -9.43 3.89 17.30
N VAL A 127 -10.52 4.64 17.14
CA VAL A 127 -10.51 6.01 16.62
C VAL A 127 -11.13 6.98 17.63
N ALA A 128 -10.67 8.23 17.61
CA ALA A 128 -11.17 9.30 18.47
C ALA A 128 -10.98 10.68 17.80
N PRO A 129 -11.77 11.70 18.17
CA PRO A 129 -11.50 13.07 17.76
C PRO A 129 -10.23 13.63 18.42
N ALA A 130 -9.75 14.77 17.91
CA ALA A 130 -8.48 15.38 18.32
C ALA A 130 -8.40 15.71 19.83
N GLU A 131 -9.51 16.14 20.43
CA GLU A 131 -9.58 16.42 21.87
C GLU A 131 -9.35 15.18 22.75
N ASN A 132 -9.53 13.97 22.21
CA ASN A 132 -9.53 12.71 22.96
C ASN A 132 -8.35 11.78 22.61
N VAL A 133 -7.31 12.30 21.95
CA VAL A 133 -6.14 11.49 21.53
C VAL A 133 -5.41 10.89 22.72
N GLY A 134 -5.31 11.62 23.84
CA GLY A 134 -4.58 11.17 25.03
C GLY A 134 -5.19 9.95 25.71
N VAL A 135 -6.49 9.70 25.51
CA VAL A 135 -7.23 8.61 26.17
C VAL A 135 -7.50 7.41 25.24
N ILE A 136 -7.05 7.47 23.99
CA ILE A 136 -7.28 6.38 23.04
C ILE A 136 -6.50 5.12 23.45
N THR A 137 -7.22 4.02 23.66
CA THR A 137 -6.64 2.73 24.04
C THR A 137 -6.36 1.88 22.80
N ALA A 138 -5.46 0.91 22.95
CA ALA A 138 -5.31 -0.10 21.91
C ALA A 138 -6.61 -0.93 21.80
N PRO A 139 -7.03 -1.32 20.60
CA PRO A 139 -8.21 -2.15 20.41
C PRO A 139 -7.96 -3.57 20.92
N GLU A 140 -8.98 -4.17 21.51
CA GLU A 140 -9.07 -5.61 21.73
C GLU A 140 -9.91 -6.20 20.59
N VAL A 141 -9.31 -7.06 19.78
CA VAL A 141 -10.02 -7.70 18.67
C VAL A 141 -9.74 -9.19 18.71
N ALA A 142 -10.81 -9.97 18.90
CA ALA A 142 -10.78 -11.40 18.67
C ALA A 142 -10.58 -11.66 17.17
N MET A 143 -9.45 -12.28 16.81
CA MET A 143 -9.14 -12.62 15.44
C MET A 143 -9.81 -13.94 15.06
N SER A 144 -10.60 -13.95 14.00
CA SER A 144 -11.05 -15.19 13.36
C SER A 144 -10.16 -15.43 12.15
N LEU A 145 -9.34 -16.48 12.18
CA LEU A 145 -8.51 -16.90 11.05
C LEU A 145 -9.14 -18.11 10.39
N LYS A 146 -9.12 -18.14 9.06
CA LYS A 146 -9.67 -19.22 8.26
C LYS A 146 -8.56 -19.94 7.49
N GLU A 147 -8.80 -21.23 7.26
CA GLU A 147 -8.11 -21.99 6.23
C GLU A 147 -9.07 -22.15 5.05
N GLN A 148 -8.58 -21.93 3.84
CA GLN A 148 -9.40 -21.97 2.64
C GLN A 148 -8.62 -22.61 1.51
N GLU A 149 -9.27 -23.49 0.75
CA GLU A 149 -8.71 -24.00 -0.49
C GLU A 149 -8.78 -22.93 -1.58
N ALA A 150 -7.66 -22.72 -2.29
CA ALA A 150 -7.52 -21.77 -3.39
C ALA A 150 -6.34 -22.15 -4.29
N ASN A 151 -6.30 -21.60 -5.50
CA ASN A 151 -5.16 -21.69 -6.39
C ASN A 151 -4.16 -20.60 -6.05
N LEU A 152 -2.92 -21.00 -5.78
CA LEU A 152 -1.79 -20.09 -5.74
C LEU A 152 -1.25 -19.95 -7.18
N VAL A 153 -1.27 -18.73 -7.71
CA VAL A 153 -1.05 -18.44 -9.13
C VAL A 153 0.27 -17.69 -9.32
N TYR A 154 1.20 -18.26 -10.06
CA TYR A 154 2.55 -17.70 -10.22
C TYR A 154 3.16 -18.07 -11.57
N VAL A 155 4.19 -17.31 -11.97
CA VAL A 155 4.94 -17.61 -13.19
C VAL A 155 6.04 -18.62 -12.86
N LYS A 156 6.13 -19.69 -13.63
CA LYS A 156 7.23 -20.67 -13.61
C LYS A 156 7.57 -21.02 -15.06
N ASP A 157 8.85 -20.89 -15.42
CA ASP A 157 9.33 -21.18 -16.77
C ASP A 157 8.53 -20.44 -17.87
N ASP A 158 8.25 -19.15 -17.62
CA ASP A 158 7.43 -18.25 -18.46
C ASP A 158 5.95 -18.65 -18.64
N GLU A 159 5.49 -19.67 -17.93
CA GLU A 159 4.09 -20.11 -17.93
C GLU A 159 3.38 -19.76 -16.61
N VAL A 160 2.08 -19.46 -16.70
CA VAL A 160 1.22 -19.26 -15.52
C VAL A 160 0.84 -20.62 -14.96
N VAL A 161 1.34 -20.92 -13.76
CA VAL A 161 1.02 -22.15 -13.02
C VAL A 161 -0.01 -21.85 -11.94
N ARG A 162 -1.02 -22.73 -11.84
CA ARG A 162 -2.01 -22.75 -10.76
C ARG A 162 -1.79 -23.97 -9.89
N GLU A 163 -1.54 -23.72 -8.61
CA GLU A 163 -1.30 -24.77 -7.64
C GLU A 163 -2.38 -24.74 -6.55
N LYS A 164 -3.31 -25.70 -6.59
CA LYS A 164 -4.38 -25.78 -5.60
C LYS A 164 -3.82 -26.17 -4.24
N ARG A 165 -4.09 -25.36 -3.22
CA ARG A 165 -3.63 -25.58 -1.83
C ARG A 165 -4.64 -25.09 -0.81
N ILE A 166 -4.53 -25.65 0.39
CA ILE A 166 -5.14 -25.05 1.59
C ILE A 166 -4.24 -23.89 2.04
N LEU A 167 -4.74 -22.68 1.89
CA LEU A 167 -4.09 -21.45 2.32
C LEU A 167 -4.60 -21.04 3.69
N LYS A 168 -3.70 -20.56 4.54
CA LYS A 168 -4.03 -20.14 5.90
C LYS A 168 -3.96 -18.63 6.02
N GLU A 169 -5.00 -18.06 6.61
CA GLU A 169 -4.92 -16.69 7.11
C GLU A 169 -3.90 -16.61 8.24
N TYR A 170 -3.20 -15.48 8.30
CA TYR A 170 -1.98 -15.35 9.08
C TYR A 170 -2.07 -14.12 9.99
N TRP A 171 -1.62 -14.22 11.23
CA TRP A 171 -1.55 -13.09 12.16
C TRP A 171 -0.11 -12.84 12.58
N TYR A 172 0.19 -11.59 12.94
CA TYR A 172 1.50 -11.19 13.41
C TYR A 172 1.44 -10.05 14.42
N ARG A 173 2.46 -9.99 15.27
CA ARG A 173 2.70 -8.83 16.14
C ARG A 173 3.59 -7.83 15.41
N ARG A 174 3.21 -6.56 15.48
CA ARG A 174 3.94 -5.44 14.90
C ARG A 174 4.96 -4.92 15.90
N TRP A 175 6.21 -4.78 15.46
CA TRP A 175 7.24 -4.17 16.29
C TRP A 175 7.32 -2.66 16.12
N HIS A 176 6.60 -2.13 15.12
CA HIS A 176 6.61 -0.71 14.75
C HIS A 176 8.01 -0.19 14.44
N ILE A 177 8.93 -1.06 14.03
CA ILE A 177 10.26 -0.70 13.56
C ILE A 177 10.30 -1.00 12.07
N GLY A 178 10.75 -0.01 11.30
CA GLY A 178 10.84 -0.09 9.86
C GLY A 178 12.18 0.42 9.35
N GLU A 179 12.51 -0.01 8.15
CA GLU A 179 13.69 0.41 7.40
C GLU A 179 13.32 0.78 5.99
N TRP A 180 14.08 1.70 5.40
CA TRP A 180 13.89 2.11 4.02
C TRP A 180 14.79 1.35 3.08
N TYR A 181 14.16 0.70 2.12
CA TYR A 181 14.84 -0.02 1.06
C TYR A 181 14.55 0.69 -0.27
N PRO A 182 15.55 1.32 -0.90
CA PRO A 182 15.36 1.99 -2.19
C PRO A 182 15.14 0.96 -3.30
N LEU A 183 14.26 1.29 -4.25
CA LEU A 183 13.98 0.50 -5.45
C LEU A 183 14.62 1.20 -6.64
N ILE A 184 15.78 0.71 -7.06
CA ILE A 184 16.60 1.34 -8.10
C ILE A 184 16.45 0.56 -9.40
N ALA A 185 16.08 1.22 -10.49
CA ALA A 185 15.92 0.61 -11.79
C ALA A 185 17.25 0.01 -12.30
N ARG A 186 17.21 -1.24 -12.74
CA ARG A 186 18.35 -1.94 -13.34
C ARG A 186 18.32 -1.95 -14.87
N GLU A 187 17.20 -1.51 -15.43
CA GLU A 187 16.95 -1.41 -16.86
C GLU A 187 16.34 -0.07 -17.23
N GLU A 188 16.26 0.17 -18.53
CA GLU A 188 15.52 1.29 -19.10
C GLU A 188 14.15 0.77 -19.55
N ALA A 189 13.12 1.58 -19.37
CA ALA A 189 11.76 1.24 -19.80
C ALA A 189 11.04 2.50 -20.29
N GLU A 190 10.47 2.42 -21.50
CA GLU A 190 9.45 3.38 -21.92
C GLU A 190 8.16 3.04 -21.16
N VAL A 191 7.53 4.06 -20.60
CA VAL A 191 6.35 3.93 -19.76
C VAL A 191 5.22 4.80 -20.29
N THR A 192 4.03 4.22 -20.35
CA THR A 192 2.79 4.88 -20.78
C THR A 192 1.90 5.10 -19.57
N LYS A 193 1.33 6.30 -19.44
CA LYS A 193 0.36 6.66 -18.41
C LYS A 193 -0.74 5.60 -18.30
N GLY A 194 -0.95 5.10 -17.08
CA GLY A 194 -1.96 4.08 -16.77
C GLY A 194 -1.56 2.63 -17.05
N GLU A 195 -0.53 2.38 -17.86
CA GLU A 195 -0.08 1.03 -18.16
C GLU A 195 0.92 0.54 -17.10
N ALA A 196 0.44 -0.23 -16.13
CA ALA A 196 1.30 -0.85 -15.13
C ALA A 196 2.38 -1.73 -15.79
N VAL A 197 3.61 -1.61 -15.31
CA VAL A 197 4.78 -2.31 -15.84
C VAL A 197 5.66 -2.87 -14.73
N LYS A 198 6.17 -4.08 -14.92
CA LYS A 198 7.25 -4.63 -14.09
C LYS A 198 8.57 -4.06 -14.58
N VAL A 199 9.24 -3.28 -13.76
CA VAL A 199 10.60 -2.78 -14.03
C VAL A 199 11.58 -3.58 -13.21
N ARG A 200 12.61 -4.16 -13.85
CA ARG A 200 13.71 -4.81 -13.14
C ARG A 200 14.43 -3.80 -12.25
N ILE A 201 14.66 -4.20 -11.01
CA ILE A 201 15.39 -3.39 -10.04
C ILE A 201 16.70 -4.07 -9.64
N GLU A 202 17.57 -3.33 -8.98
CA GLU A 202 18.66 -3.93 -8.23
C GLU A 202 18.10 -4.91 -7.21
N ASN A 203 18.66 -6.11 -7.20
CA ASN A 203 18.14 -7.23 -6.41
C ASN A 203 18.08 -6.85 -4.93
N LEU A 204 16.92 -7.03 -4.33
CA LEU A 204 16.65 -6.63 -2.95
C LEU A 204 16.22 -7.85 -2.14
N GLU A 205 17.01 -8.20 -1.13
CA GLU A 205 16.68 -9.30 -0.24
C GLU A 205 15.86 -8.79 0.95
N LEU A 206 14.59 -9.17 1.01
CA LEU A 206 13.76 -8.94 2.18
C LEU A 206 14.04 -10.00 3.26
N PRO A 207 14.30 -9.58 4.50
CA PRO A 207 14.44 -10.51 5.62
C PRO A 207 13.17 -11.33 5.87
N GLU A 208 13.34 -12.47 6.54
CA GLU A 208 12.24 -13.23 7.14
C GLU A 208 11.44 -12.33 8.08
N ASN A 209 10.13 -12.58 8.24
CA ASN A 209 9.29 -11.87 9.19
C ASN A 209 9.27 -10.34 8.97
N THR A 210 9.18 -9.93 7.70
CA THR A 210 9.02 -8.54 7.31
C THR A 210 7.78 -8.30 6.45
N ILE A 211 7.22 -7.10 6.55
CA ILE A 211 6.08 -6.63 5.76
C ILE A 211 6.53 -5.41 4.95
N PRO A 212 6.62 -5.53 3.61
CA PRO A 212 6.90 -4.39 2.74
C PRO A 212 5.66 -3.50 2.55
N VAL A 213 5.88 -2.19 2.52
CA VAL A 213 4.89 -1.17 2.20
C VAL A 213 5.57 -0.05 1.40
N PRO A 214 5.24 0.15 0.11
CA PRO A 214 5.70 1.30 -0.65
C PRO A 214 5.40 2.60 0.10
N MET A 215 6.35 3.52 0.08
CA MET A 215 6.14 4.86 0.59
C MET A 215 5.13 5.60 -0.29
N SER A 216 4.08 6.13 0.33
CA SER A 216 2.99 6.80 -0.39
C SER A 216 3.18 8.32 -0.41
N ILE A 217 4.32 8.70 -0.98
CA ILE A 217 4.57 10.00 -1.58
C ILE A 217 5.38 9.71 -2.84
N MET A 218 4.88 10.14 -3.99
CA MET A 218 5.46 9.88 -5.29
C MET A 218 6.91 10.36 -5.35
N THR A 219 7.84 9.40 -5.39
CA THR A 219 9.29 9.62 -5.34
C THR A 219 9.94 9.67 -6.73
N HIS A 220 9.19 9.30 -7.77
CA HIS A 220 9.61 9.34 -9.15
C HIS A 220 8.65 10.21 -9.97
N ALA A 221 9.18 11.12 -10.81
CA ALA A 221 8.35 12.10 -11.54
C ALA A 221 7.30 11.48 -12.46
N LEU A 222 7.55 10.27 -12.99
CA LEU A 222 6.66 9.62 -13.96
C LEU A 222 5.53 8.80 -13.34
N GLY A 223 5.65 8.35 -12.09
CA GLY A 223 4.66 7.46 -11.49
C GLY A 223 5.04 6.95 -10.11
N THR A 224 4.36 5.90 -9.67
CA THR A 224 4.48 5.32 -8.34
C THR A 224 4.71 3.82 -8.37
N VAL A 225 5.38 3.29 -7.35
CA VAL A 225 5.47 1.84 -7.13
C VAL A 225 4.29 1.38 -6.29
N ILE A 226 3.39 0.62 -6.91
CA ILE A 226 2.18 0.10 -6.25
C ILE A 226 2.38 -1.28 -5.63
N ASP A 227 3.35 -2.05 -6.12
CA ASP A 227 3.66 -3.39 -5.63
C ASP A 227 5.11 -3.78 -5.98
N ILE A 228 5.59 -4.89 -5.43
CA ILE A 228 6.89 -5.48 -5.75
C ILE A 228 6.73 -6.96 -6.06
N ALA A 229 7.61 -7.48 -6.91
CA ALA A 229 7.54 -8.86 -7.34
C ALA A 229 8.86 -9.61 -7.12
N HIS A 230 8.71 -10.87 -6.73
CA HIS A 230 9.76 -11.87 -6.88
C HIS A 230 9.30 -12.89 -7.94
N MET A 231 10.25 -13.53 -8.61
CA MET A 231 9.95 -14.57 -9.58
C MET A 231 9.61 -15.89 -8.87
N GLY A 232 8.80 -16.72 -9.53
CA GLY A 232 8.42 -18.03 -9.02
C GLY A 232 7.33 -18.00 -7.94
N ARG A 233 7.23 -19.12 -7.22
CA ARG A 233 6.19 -19.37 -6.24
C ARG A 233 6.19 -18.38 -5.07
N PRO A 234 5.07 -17.67 -4.78
CA PRO A 234 4.92 -16.81 -3.62
C PRO A 234 5.41 -17.44 -2.31
N ARG A 235 6.31 -16.74 -1.62
CA ARG A 235 6.93 -17.20 -0.37
C ARG A 235 6.11 -16.85 0.87
N ALA A 236 6.23 -17.67 1.90
CA ALA A 236 5.68 -17.41 3.22
C ALA A 236 6.39 -16.21 3.87
N VAL A 237 5.80 -15.64 4.93
CA VAL A 237 6.36 -14.43 5.56
C VAL A 237 7.66 -14.75 6.30
N GLU A 238 7.76 -15.97 6.81
CA GLU A 238 8.87 -16.56 7.55
C GLU A 238 10.09 -16.87 6.66
N GLU A 239 9.96 -16.75 5.35
CA GLU A 239 11.03 -17.02 4.40
C GLU A 239 11.67 -15.71 3.89
N ARG A 240 12.99 -15.73 3.64
CA ARG A 240 13.67 -14.65 2.90
C ARG A 240 13.15 -14.58 1.48
N LYS A 241 13.07 -13.37 0.93
CA LYS A 241 12.50 -13.12 -0.40
C LYS A 241 13.46 -12.27 -1.22
N LEU A 242 13.76 -12.72 -2.43
CA LEU A 242 14.55 -11.96 -3.37
C LEU A 242 13.62 -11.18 -4.30
N ILE A 243 13.46 -9.90 -4.04
CA ILE A 243 12.69 -9.00 -4.87
C ILE A 243 13.55 -8.57 -6.05
N THR A 244 12.99 -8.67 -7.25
CA THR A 244 13.72 -8.45 -8.52
C THR A 244 13.04 -7.42 -9.41
N HIS A 245 11.77 -7.12 -9.15
CA HIS A 245 11.01 -6.15 -9.93
C HIS A 245 10.18 -5.25 -9.01
N ALA A 246 10.01 -4.00 -9.42
CA ALA A 246 8.97 -3.11 -8.93
C ALA A 246 7.80 -3.10 -9.93
N VAL A 247 6.57 -3.15 -9.43
CA VAL A 247 5.37 -2.90 -10.24
C VAL A 247 5.11 -1.40 -10.22
N PHE A 248 5.46 -0.74 -11.31
CA PHE A 248 5.39 0.69 -11.48
C PHE A 248 4.12 1.07 -12.23
N LEU A 249 3.36 2.03 -11.70
CA LEU A 249 2.17 2.61 -12.32
C LEU A 249 2.48 4.05 -12.75
N PRO A 250 2.63 4.30 -14.06
CA PRO A 250 2.91 5.63 -14.57
C PRO A 250 1.69 6.55 -14.47
N ALA A 251 1.89 7.75 -13.93
CA ALA A 251 0.94 8.86 -13.99
C ALA A 251 1.21 9.79 -15.19
N PHE A 252 2.39 9.67 -15.80
CA PHE A 252 2.83 10.40 -16.97
C PHE A 252 3.60 9.48 -17.90
N ASP A 253 3.52 9.76 -19.20
CA ASP A 253 4.36 9.11 -20.21
C ASP A 253 5.82 9.53 -20.04
N GLY A 254 6.74 8.64 -20.40
CA GLY A 254 8.16 8.97 -20.47
C GLY A 254 9.04 7.74 -20.41
N ARG A 255 10.27 7.96 -19.94
CA ARG A 255 11.28 6.92 -19.85
C ARG A 255 11.88 6.85 -18.46
N VAL A 256 11.84 5.65 -17.89
CA VAL A 256 12.66 5.25 -16.75
C VAL A 256 14.05 4.91 -17.27
N GLU A 257 15.08 5.51 -16.69
CA GLU A 257 16.48 5.23 -17.00
C GLU A 257 17.09 4.27 -15.97
N LYS A 258 18.12 3.53 -16.37
CA LYS A 258 18.88 2.69 -15.44
C LYS A 258 19.50 3.57 -14.35
N GLY A 259 19.36 3.14 -13.09
CA GLY A 259 19.82 3.88 -11.92
C GLY A 259 18.76 4.81 -11.33
N ASP A 260 17.60 5.00 -11.98
CA ASP A 260 16.51 5.82 -11.44
C ASP A 260 15.93 5.21 -10.16
N LEU A 261 15.72 6.05 -9.14
CA LEU A 261 15.00 5.68 -7.92
C LEU A 261 13.50 5.65 -8.22
N LEU A 262 12.94 4.46 -8.41
CA LEU A 262 11.52 4.25 -8.70
C LEU A 262 10.63 4.49 -7.49
N GLY A 263 11.14 4.15 -6.31
CA GLY A 263 10.36 4.10 -5.08
C GLY A 263 11.23 3.81 -3.85
N VAL A 264 10.63 3.95 -2.68
CA VAL A 264 11.21 3.50 -1.39
C VAL A 264 10.22 2.59 -0.70
N LEU A 265 10.67 1.41 -0.25
CA LEU A 265 9.88 0.51 0.58
C LEU A 265 10.12 0.79 2.05
N ASN A 266 9.05 0.91 2.82
CA ASN A 266 9.07 0.72 4.27
C ASN A 266 8.98 -0.79 4.55
N VAL A 267 10.07 -1.38 5.04
CA VAL A 267 10.12 -2.78 5.43
C VAL A 267 9.96 -2.87 6.94
N TYR A 268 8.79 -3.31 7.40
CA TYR A 268 8.47 -3.40 8.82
C TYR A 268 8.78 -4.79 9.37
N TYR A 269 9.47 -4.83 10.50
CA TYR A 269 9.73 -6.07 11.23
C TYR A 269 8.51 -6.48 12.05
N ILE A 270 8.23 -7.77 12.03
CA ILE A 270 7.11 -8.39 12.72
C ILE A 270 7.59 -9.65 13.46
N SER A 271 6.76 -10.17 14.36
CA SER A 271 6.95 -11.51 14.89
C SER A 271 5.75 -12.41 14.58
N SER A 272 6.08 -13.63 14.14
CA SER A 272 5.18 -14.74 13.83
C SER A 272 5.14 -15.73 15.00
N GLY A 273 3.98 -16.02 15.59
CA GLY A 273 3.89 -17.00 16.68
C GLY A 273 4.68 -16.61 17.96
N GLU A 274 5.25 -17.59 18.67
CA GLU A 274 6.03 -17.40 19.91
C GLU A 274 7.54 -17.18 19.70
N ARG A 275 8.06 -17.43 18.49
CA ARG A 275 9.50 -17.30 18.20
C ARG A 275 9.83 -15.92 17.66
N ALA A 276 10.31 -15.04 18.54
CA ALA A 276 11.11 -13.90 18.12
C ALA A 276 12.54 -14.40 17.91
N ALA A 277 12.88 -14.78 16.68
CA ALA A 277 14.24 -15.17 16.35
C ALA A 277 14.64 -14.50 15.04
N ARG A 278 15.28 -13.34 15.15
CA ARG A 278 16.41 -12.84 14.33
C ARG A 278 16.48 -11.32 14.26
N ILE A 279 17.71 -10.89 14.02
CA ILE A 279 18.23 -9.52 14.07
C ILE A 279 17.53 -8.63 13.03
N PHE A 280 17.16 -7.41 13.43
CA PHE A 280 16.95 -6.30 12.48
C PHE A 280 18.14 -6.26 11.53
N GLN A 281 17.95 -6.52 10.24
CA GLN A 281 19.02 -6.40 9.26
C GLN A 281 19.32 -4.91 9.09
N HIS A 282 20.10 -4.35 10.02
CA HIS A 282 20.49 -2.96 9.93
C HIS A 282 21.21 -2.75 8.61
N LEU A 283 20.56 -2.00 7.73
CA LEU A 283 21.17 -1.58 6.49
C LEU A 283 22.37 -0.70 6.83
N THR A 284 23.55 -1.06 6.34
CA THR A 284 24.78 -0.27 6.54
C THR A 284 25.30 0.31 5.23
N GLY A 285 24.87 -0.23 4.10
CA GLY A 285 25.31 0.19 2.77
C GLY A 285 24.63 1.48 2.31
N LYS A 286 25.42 2.42 1.81
CA LYS A 286 24.92 3.55 1.01
C LYS A 286 24.76 3.10 -0.44
N VAL A 287 23.76 3.61 -1.12
CA VAL A 287 23.55 3.33 -2.55
C VAL A 287 23.40 4.62 -3.33
N GLU A 288 23.93 4.65 -4.55
CA GLU A 288 23.74 5.75 -5.48
C GLU A 288 22.48 5.51 -6.31
N ALA A 289 21.70 6.56 -6.53
CA ALA A 289 20.53 6.50 -7.39
C ALA A 289 20.30 7.86 -8.07
N ASN A 290 19.62 7.86 -9.20
CA ASN A 290 19.14 9.06 -9.85
C ASN A 290 17.75 9.40 -9.30
N HIS A 291 17.66 10.55 -8.63
CA HIS A 291 16.38 11.08 -8.21
C HIS A 291 15.72 11.81 -9.38
N VAL A 292 14.53 11.35 -9.76
CA VAL A 292 13.75 11.89 -10.89
C VAL A 292 12.55 12.64 -10.34
N TYR A 293 12.48 13.95 -10.52
CA TYR A 293 11.44 14.78 -9.91
C TYR A 293 11.00 15.94 -10.81
N TRP A 294 9.80 16.47 -10.55
CA TRP A 294 9.30 17.67 -11.20
C TRP A 294 9.89 18.93 -10.57
N LYS A 295 10.33 19.86 -11.42
CA LYS A 295 10.72 21.21 -11.03
C LYS A 295 10.47 22.17 -12.19
N ASP A 296 9.74 23.26 -11.95
CA ASP A 296 9.44 24.31 -12.93
C ASP A 296 8.79 23.74 -14.21
N GLY A 297 7.85 22.81 -14.04
CA GLY A 297 7.12 22.15 -15.14
C GLY A 297 7.97 21.20 -15.99
N ARG A 298 9.18 20.83 -15.53
CA ARG A 298 10.08 19.90 -16.23
C ARG A 298 10.55 18.79 -15.31
N ILE A 299 10.81 17.63 -15.90
CA ILE A 299 11.48 16.52 -15.20
C ILE A 299 12.97 16.85 -15.08
N ARG A 300 13.51 16.67 -13.87
CA ARG A 300 14.94 16.78 -13.57
C ARG A 300 15.43 15.46 -13.04
N ARG A 301 16.67 15.10 -13.39
CA ARG A 301 17.41 13.98 -12.82
C ARG A 301 18.62 14.50 -12.05
N ARG A 302 18.81 14.00 -10.84
CA ARG A 302 19.96 14.33 -10.00
C ARG A 302 20.47 13.07 -9.31
N SER A 303 21.77 12.79 -9.46
CA SER A 303 22.40 11.73 -8.67
C SER A 303 22.38 12.09 -7.17
N ILE A 304 21.96 11.14 -6.35
CA ILE A 304 21.91 11.23 -4.90
C ILE A 304 22.54 9.98 -4.28
N VAL A 305 22.97 10.11 -3.03
CA VAL A 305 23.39 8.98 -2.20
C VAL A 305 22.28 8.73 -1.18
N VAL A 306 21.63 7.58 -1.27
CA VAL A 306 20.65 7.13 -0.29
C VAL A 306 21.39 6.43 0.84
N THR A 307 21.31 6.99 2.04
CA THR A 307 21.86 6.39 3.25
C THR A 307 20.83 5.48 3.90
N PRO A 308 21.26 4.42 4.60
CA PRO A 308 20.35 3.63 5.43
C PRO A 308 19.51 4.50 6.36
N PHE A 309 18.23 4.17 6.44
CA PHE A 309 17.29 4.88 7.28
C PHE A 309 16.41 3.88 8.02
N SER A 310 16.52 3.87 9.34
CA SER A 310 15.73 3.04 10.24
C SER A 310 14.91 3.94 11.15
N PHE A 311 13.68 3.54 11.46
CA PHE A 311 12.77 4.35 12.25
C PHE A 311 11.84 3.50 13.12
N ARG A 312 11.37 4.11 14.21
CA ARG A 312 10.24 3.60 14.99
C ARG A 312 8.98 4.40 14.64
N ARG A 313 7.94 3.72 14.20
CA ARG A 313 6.62 4.30 13.90
C ARG A 313 5.77 4.37 15.16
N SER A 314 5.07 5.48 15.37
CA SER A 314 4.07 5.61 16.43
C SER A 314 2.91 4.62 16.19
N SER A 315 2.35 4.07 17.28
CA SER A 315 1.07 3.34 17.21
C SER A 315 -0.13 4.28 17.12
N ILE A 316 0.07 5.56 17.43
CA ILE A 316 -0.92 6.63 17.30
C ILE A 316 -0.65 7.39 15.99
N GLY A 317 -1.68 7.57 15.20
CA GLY A 317 -1.65 8.36 13.97
C GLY A 317 -2.93 9.16 13.79
N ARG A 318 -3.06 9.80 12.63
CA ARG A 318 -4.26 10.55 12.23
C ARG A 318 -4.66 10.21 10.81
N PHE A 319 -5.95 10.23 10.54
CA PHE A 319 -6.50 10.20 9.21
C PHE A 319 -6.68 11.63 8.72
N GLU A 320 -6.04 11.95 7.61
CA GLU A 320 -6.26 13.21 6.90
C GLU A 320 -7.16 12.96 5.70
N PRO A 321 -8.29 13.67 5.57
CA PRO A 321 -9.17 13.53 4.42
C PRO A 321 -8.51 14.13 3.17
N VAL A 322 -8.64 13.44 2.04
CA VAL A 322 -8.12 13.89 0.74
C VAL A 322 -9.29 14.44 -0.06
N ILE A 323 -9.27 15.74 -0.40
CA ILE A 323 -10.43 16.45 -0.95
C ILE A 323 -10.05 17.08 -2.27
N ALA A 324 -10.84 16.84 -3.31
CA ALA A 324 -10.60 17.40 -4.64
C ALA A 324 -10.80 18.93 -4.64
N GLU A 325 -9.86 19.66 -5.24
CA GLU A 325 -9.94 21.12 -5.43
C GLU A 325 -10.25 21.50 -6.90
N GLU A 326 -10.44 20.50 -7.74
CA GLU A 326 -10.83 20.60 -9.14
C GLU A 326 -11.83 19.50 -9.51
N SER A 327 -12.46 19.65 -10.67
CA SER A 327 -13.35 18.63 -11.23
C SER A 327 -12.65 17.98 -12.43
N VAL A 328 -12.60 16.65 -12.43
CA VAL A 328 -11.89 15.86 -13.44
C VAL A 328 -12.79 14.72 -13.88
N GLU A 329 -12.85 14.52 -15.19
CA GLU A 329 -13.45 13.33 -15.78
C GLU A 329 -12.33 12.35 -16.10
N LEU A 330 -12.46 11.11 -15.63
CA LEU A 330 -11.50 10.04 -15.85
C LEU A 330 -12.17 8.94 -16.66
N ALA A 331 -11.48 8.43 -17.67
CA ALA A 331 -11.93 7.23 -18.38
C ALA A 331 -11.73 5.96 -17.53
N GLU A 332 -12.40 4.86 -17.91
CA GLU A 332 -12.14 3.55 -17.31
C GLU A 332 -10.68 3.15 -17.56
N GLY A 333 -9.99 2.83 -16.46
CA GLY A 333 -8.56 2.50 -16.44
C GLY A 333 -7.62 3.69 -16.42
N GLU A 334 -8.11 4.92 -16.45
CA GLU A 334 -7.24 6.09 -16.44
C GLU A 334 -6.61 6.34 -15.06
N VAL A 335 -5.35 6.76 -15.08
CA VAL A 335 -4.66 7.34 -13.91
C VAL A 335 -4.75 8.86 -13.97
N GLY A 336 -5.49 9.48 -13.06
CA GLY A 336 -5.57 10.93 -12.91
C GLY A 336 -4.54 11.47 -11.91
N VAL A 337 -4.04 12.68 -12.14
CA VAL A 337 -3.35 13.48 -11.12
C VAL A 337 -4.30 14.61 -10.75
N VAL A 338 -5.01 14.43 -9.64
CA VAL A 338 -6.09 15.33 -9.23
C VAL A 338 -5.54 16.31 -8.20
N LYS A 339 -5.72 17.61 -8.44
CA LYS A 339 -5.43 18.65 -7.46
C LYS A 339 -6.31 18.47 -6.24
N ILE A 340 -5.69 18.42 -5.08
CA ILE A 340 -6.36 18.28 -3.80
C ILE A 340 -6.14 19.52 -2.96
N ARG A 341 -6.89 19.61 -1.86
CA ARG A 341 -6.56 20.54 -0.81
C ARG A 341 -5.21 20.16 -0.23
N ASP A 342 -4.33 21.15 -0.13
CA ASP A 342 -2.99 20.98 0.41
C ASP A 342 -3.03 20.24 1.75
N LEU A 343 -2.25 19.16 1.84
CA LEU A 343 -2.03 18.43 3.08
C LEU A 343 -0.62 18.69 3.57
N GLU A 344 -0.51 19.20 4.79
CA GLU A 344 0.74 19.51 5.43
C GLU A 344 1.15 18.36 6.36
N PHE A 345 2.34 17.82 6.10
CA PHE A 345 2.95 16.76 6.88
C PHE A 345 4.21 17.27 7.55
N PRO A 346 4.20 17.39 8.89
CA PRO A 346 5.39 17.76 9.63
C PRO A 346 6.55 16.79 9.37
N SER A 347 7.76 17.26 9.62
CA SER A 347 8.95 16.42 9.70
C SER A 347 8.73 15.22 10.64
N GLY A 348 9.37 14.10 10.31
CA GLY A 348 9.23 12.84 11.03
C GLY A 348 7.87 12.18 10.83
N THR A 349 7.29 12.25 9.63
CA THR A 349 6.02 11.57 9.31
C THR A 349 6.15 10.59 8.15
N ILE A 350 5.27 9.62 8.08
CA ILE A 350 5.05 8.78 6.90
C ILE A 350 3.55 8.64 6.65
N THR A 351 3.20 8.43 5.38
CA THR A 351 1.84 8.43 4.88
C THR A 351 1.49 7.09 4.23
N GLN A 352 0.21 6.72 4.30
CA GLN A 352 -0.34 5.57 3.61
C GLN A 352 -1.81 5.83 3.27
N PRO A 353 -2.20 5.95 1.97
CA PRO A 353 -3.58 5.99 1.54
C PRO A 353 -4.36 4.80 2.09
N LEU A 354 -5.58 5.06 2.53
CA LEU A 354 -6.48 4.00 2.95
C LEU A 354 -7.15 3.38 1.73
N THR A 355 -7.18 2.06 1.70
CA THR A 355 -8.04 1.29 0.79
C THR A 355 -9.40 1.07 1.42
N SER A 356 -10.43 0.76 0.62
CA SER A 356 -11.83 0.58 1.02
C SER A 356 -12.62 1.82 1.44
N PHE A 357 -12.00 3.01 1.40
CA PHE A 357 -12.64 4.29 1.75
C PHE A 357 -12.59 5.29 0.60
N ASN A 358 -12.28 4.82 -0.60
CA ASN A 358 -12.06 5.67 -1.77
C ASN A 358 -13.36 6.05 -2.48
N HIS A 359 -13.26 7.13 -3.24
CA HIS A 359 -14.29 7.60 -4.16
C HIS A 359 -14.75 6.51 -5.12
N ALA A 360 -16.01 6.54 -5.55
CA ALA A 360 -16.54 5.60 -6.53
C ALA A 360 -15.67 5.55 -7.80
N PHE A 361 -15.33 6.72 -8.33
CA PHE A 361 -14.62 6.81 -9.61
C PHE A 361 -13.09 6.82 -9.48
N GLY A 362 -12.53 6.54 -8.30
CA GLY A 362 -11.09 6.65 -8.14
C GLY A 362 -10.53 6.10 -6.84
N SER A 363 -9.56 5.19 -6.94
CA SER A 363 -8.72 4.71 -5.84
C SER A 363 -7.46 5.58 -5.73
N ILE A 364 -7.20 6.14 -4.56
CA ILE A 364 -5.95 6.88 -4.32
C ILE A 364 -4.80 5.87 -4.24
N VAL A 365 -3.90 5.91 -5.22
CA VAL A 365 -2.72 5.03 -5.26
C VAL A 365 -1.48 5.71 -4.67
N ASP A 366 -1.40 7.04 -4.75
CA ASP A 366 -0.29 7.80 -4.17
C ASP A 366 -0.67 9.28 -3.95
N LEU A 367 0.19 10.01 -3.25
CA LEU A 367 0.14 11.46 -3.08
C LEU A 367 1.35 12.09 -3.76
N CYS A 368 1.22 13.29 -4.32
CA CYS A 368 2.34 13.95 -4.97
C CYS A 368 2.33 15.47 -4.82
N ALA A 369 3.48 16.05 -5.13
CA ALA A 369 3.69 17.47 -5.30
C ALA A 369 4.59 17.69 -6.52
N PHE A 370 4.38 18.81 -7.22
CA PHE A 370 5.25 19.21 -8.34
C PHE A 370 6.46 20.05 -7.88
N SER A 371 6.78 19.97 -6.59
CA SER A 371 7.98 20.53 -6.00
C SER A 371 9.06 19.44 -5.85
N PRO A 372 10.34 19.82 -5.73
CA PRO A 372 11.37 18.85 -5.41
C PRO A 372 11.01 18.10 -4.13
N PRO A 373 11.08 16.75 -4.14
CA PRO A 373 10.83 15.93 -2.97
C PRO A 373 11.79 16.30 -1.84
N LYS A 374 11.25 16.30 -0.62
CA LYS A 374 11.98 16.65 0.59
C LYS A 374 12.31 15.41 1.42
N MET A 375 13.32 15.52 2.26
CA MET A 375 13.67 14.48 3.22
C MET A 375 12.56 14.33 4.26
N VAL A 376 12.55 13.22 5.00
CA VAL A 376 11.54 13.00 6.05
C VAL A 376 11.75 13.91 7.25
N GLU A 377 12.95 14.42 7.44
CA GLU A 377 13.31 15.41 8.44
C GLU A 377 12.79 16.83 8.11
N GLU A 378 12.15 17.00 6.96
CA GLU A 378 11.61 18.28 6.51
C GLU A 378 10.07 18.25 6.48
N ASP A 379 9.46 19.41 6.72
CA ASP A 379 8.01 19.59 6.53
C ASP A 379 7.66 19.50 5.05
N ARG A 380 6.66 18.68 4.72
CA ARG A 380 6.22 18.39 3.36
C ARG A 380 4.80 18.90 3.15
N VAL A 381 4.55 19.38 1.94
CA VAL A 381 3.21 19.73 1.48
C VAL A 381 2.93 18.88 0.25
N VAL A 382 1.83 18.13 0.26
CA VAL A 382 1.31 17.45 -0.93
C VAL A 382 0.10 18.21 -1.45
N THR A 383 0.02 18.35 -2.76
CA THR A 383 -0.97 19.22 -3.42
C THR A 383 -1.83 18.46 -4.42
N HIS A 384 -1.46 17.21 -4.74
CA HIS A 384 -2.17 16.36 -5.68
C HIS A 384 -2.27 14.93 -5.15
N ALA A 385 -3.28 14.21 -5.61
CA ALA A 385 -3.43 12.77 -5.43
C ALA A 385 -3.32 12.08 -6.80
N VAL A 386 -2.62 10.95 -6.83
CA VAL A 386 -2.61 10.04 -7.98
C VAL A 386 -3.78 9.07 -7.79
N VAL A 387 -4.70 9.05 -8.75
CA VAL A 387 -5.98 8.34 -8.64
C VAL A 387 -6.12 7.38 -9.80
N LEU A 388 -6.33 6.10 -9.54
CA LEU A 388 -6.67 5.10 -10.56
C LEU A 388 -8.19 4.95 -10.66
N SER A 389 -8.77 5.12 -11.85
CA SER A 389 -10.22 5.00 -12.07
C SER A 389 -10.59 3.61 -12.62
N PRO A 390 -11.16 2.69 -11.81
CA PRO A 390 -11.48 1.35 -12.30
C PRO A 390 -12.73 1.27 -13.19
N LYS A 391 -13.57 2.31 -13.20
CA LYS A 391 -14.85 2.34 -13.95
C LYS A 391 -15.08 3.63 -14.74
N GLY A 392 -14.14 4.57 -14.68
CA GLY A 392 -14.36 5.91 -15.20
C GLY A 392 -15.42 6.67 -14.42
N GLY A 393 -15.59 7.94 -14.74
CA GLY A 393 -16.58 8.82 -14.15
C GLY A 393 -16.01 10.17 -13.78
N ARG A 394 -16.81 10.96 -13.07
CA ARG A 394 -16.50 12.36 -12.80
C ARG A 394 -16.30 12.60 -11.30
N ILE A 395 -15.10 13.05 -10.97
CA ILE A 395 -14.77 13.62 -9.66
C ILE A 395 -15.12 15.11 -9.73
N GLU A 396 -15.96 15.59 -8.82
CA GLU A 396 -16.28 17.01 -8.71
C GLU A 396 -15.39 17.70 -7.67
N LYS A 397 -15.26 19.01 -7.82
CA LYS A 397 -14.57 19.82 -6.82
C LYS A 397 -15.32 19.74 -5.49
N GLY A 398 -14.58 19.48 -4.41
CA GLY A 398 -15.12 19.32 -3.06
C GLY A 398 -15.52 17.89 -2.71
N ASP A 399 -15.36 16.93 -3.64
CA ASP A 399 -15.55 15.51 -3.34
C ASP A 399 -14.45 14.99 -2.41
N LEU A 400 -14.84 14.14 -1.47
CA LEU A 400 -13.91 13.34 -0.67
C LEU A 400 -13.38 12.19 -1.53
N LEU A 401 -12.09 12.25 -1.88
CA LEU A 401 -11.42 11.20 -2.64
C LEU A 401 -11.14 9.95 -1.81
N GLY A 402 -10.87 10.16 -0.51
CA GLY A 402 -10.50 9.12 0.44
C GLY A 402 -9.83 9.73 1.66
N ALA A 403 -8.99 8.95 2.34
CA ALA A 403 -8.19 9.44 3.45
C ALA A 403 -6.79 8.84 3.44
N VAL A 404 -5.83 9.56 4.00
CA VAL A 404 -4.46 9.09 4.21
C VAL A 404 -4.20 8.91 5.70
N ALA A 405 -3.65 7.74 6.06
CA ALA A 405 -3.11 7.51 7.40
C ALA A 405 -1.74 8.17 7.51
N VAL A 406 -1.60 9.08 8.48
CA VAL A 406 -0.35 9.77 8.80
C VAL A 406 0.17 9.24 10.13
N TYR A 407 1.40 8.75 10.12
CA TYR A 407 2.09 8.25 11.30
C TYR A 407 3.31 9.12 11.60
N ASN A 408 3.49 9.46 12.88
CA ASN A 408 4.76 10.02 13.35
C ASN A 408 5.81 8.90 13.43
N ILE A 409 7.06 9.24 13.15
CA ILE A 409 8.21 8.35 13.24
C ILE A 409 9.32 9.01 14.05
N SER A 410 10.13 8.17 14.69
CA SER A 410 11.37 8.57 15.35
C SER A 410 12.53 7.89 14.66
N VAL A 411 13.46 8.69 14.11
CA VAL A 411 14.67 8.19 13.43
C VAL A 411 15.56 7.46 14.43
N LEU A 412 16.00 6.26 14.07
CA LEU A 412 16.94 5.48 14.86
C LEU A 412 18.36 5.81 14.38
N ARG A 413 19.00 6.81 15.01
CA ARG A 413 20.34 7.29 14.62
C ARG A 413 21.49 6.35 15.02
N GLU A 414 21.30 5.55 16.07
CA GLU A 414 22.27 4.55 16.57
C GLU A 414 21.59 3.17 16.72
N PRO A 415 21.18 2.53 15.62
CA PRO A 415 20.48 1.26 15.67
C PRO A 415 21.35 0.15 16.26
N GLU A 416 22.68 0.26 16.19
CA GLU A 416 23.64 -0.65 16.83
C GLU A 416 23.45 -0.74 18.36
N PHE A 417 23.14 0.38 19.04
CA PHE A 417 22.86 0.40 20.48
C PHE A 417 21.51 -0.26 20.82
N LEU A 418 20.54 -0.15 19.92
CA LEU A 418 19.27 -0.86 20.03
C LEU A 418 19.50 -2.38 19.82
N ILE A 419 20.29 -2.75 18.83
CA ILE A 419 20.66 -4.14 18.54
C ILE A 419 21.42 -4.76 19.73
N SER A 420 22.35 -4.04 20.36
CA SER A 420 23.09 -4.53 21.53
C SER A 420 22.18 -4.70 22.75
N LYS A 421 21.33 -3.72 23.05
CA LYS A 421 20.39 -3.76 24.18
C LYS A 421 19.35 -4.87 24.06
N TYR A 422 18.84 -5.12 22.84
CA TYR A 422 17.89 -6.22 22.61
C TYR A 422 18.58 -7.57 22.42
N ARG A 423 19.88 -7.64 22.08
CA ARG A 423 20.65 -8.89 22.07
C ARG A 423 20.62 -9.59 23.44
N GLU A 424 20.80 -8.84 24.52
CA GLU A 424 20.79 -9.39 25.88
C GLU A 424 19.40 -9.91 26.30
N LEU A 425 18.33 -9.22 25.88
CA LEU A 425 16.95 -9.66 26.12
C LEU A 425 16.59 -10.93 25.34
N MET A 426 17.20 -11.14 24.17
CA MET A 426 16.97 -12.31 23.32
C MET A 426 17.73 -13.54 23.80
N ILE A 427 18.96 -13.39 24.32
CA ILE A 427 19.72 -14.48 24.96
C ILE A 427 18.97 -15.07 26.17
N ARG A 428 18.21 -14.25 26.89
CA ARG A 428 17.37 -14.70 28.02
C ARG A 428 16.04 -15.34 27.60
N ALA A 429 15.62 -15.21 26.35
CA ALA A 429 14.41 -15.85 25.84
C ALA A 429 14.68 -17.22 25.18
N GLU A 430 15.96 -17.52 24.91
CA GLU A 430 16.44 -18.81 24.41
C GLU A 430 16.99 -19.75 25.51
N GLN A 431 17.01 -19.28 26.77
CA GLN A 431 17.23 -20.06 28.00
C GLN A 431 15.89 -20.30 28.69
#